data_AF-A0A259EQR6-F1
#
_entry.id   AF-A0A259EQR6-F1
#
_cell.length_a   1.000
_cell.length_b   1.000
_cell.length_c   1.000
_cell.angle_alpha   90.00
_cell.angle_beta   90.00
_cell.angle_gamma   90.00
#
_symmetry.space_group_name_H-M   'P 1'
#
loop_
_entity.id
_entity.type
_entity.pdbx_description
1 polymer ?
#
loop_
_entity_poly.entity_id
_entity_poly.type
_entity_poly.pdbx_seq_one_letter_code
_entity_poly.pdbx_strand_id
1 'polypeptide(L)'
;MQNKQLVFVGSVNWVNPAWQGVFYPDDLPDDWMLSYYNTQFQAVFLPRPVWQSITESAWLACLNDTQDGFYFVLEPAGEGAGWPASERVLRAFPGWINDHVWWLDEAPDLRALAQRITRQAEKGEPLFVFSRSGDLGLMQQVNQLKQVMGY
;
A
#
# COMPACT_ATOMS: atom_id res chain seq x y z
N MET A 1 24.69 -6.34 1.52
CA MET A 1 23.48 -7.19 1.55
C MET A 1 22.31 -6.23 1.51
N GLN A 2 21.56 -6.16 0.40
CA GLN A 2 20.34 -5.33 0.36
C GLN A 2 19.33 -5.99 1.29
N ASN A 3 18.98 -5.29 2.37
CA ASN A 3 17.90 -5.71 3.26
C ASN A 3 16.62 -5.59 2.43
N LYS A 4 16.14 -6.71 1.87
CA LYS A 4 14.94 -6.71 1.05
C LYS A 4 13.79 -6.42 2.00
N GLN A 5 13.21 -5.23 1.91
CA GLN A 5 12.01 -4.90 2.68
C GLN A 5 10.91 -5.88 2.28
N LEU A 6 10.41 -6.67 3.23
CA LEU A 6 9.36 -7.67 2.98
C LEU A 6 8.01 -7.24 3.56
N VAL A 7 7.94 -6.13 4.30
CA VAL A 7 6.69 -5.62 4.88
C VAL A 7 6.40 -4.22 4.35
N PHE A 8 5.31 -4.09 3.61
CA PHE A 8 4.87 -2.85 2.98
C PHE A 8 3.58 -2.40 3.66
N VAL A 9 3.52 -1.14 4.09
CA VAL A 9 2.36 -0.58 4.80
C VAL A 9 1.72 0.50 3.94
N GLY A 10 0.39 0.54 3.95
CA GLY A 10 -0.37 1.59 3.31
C GLY A 10 -1.87 1.51 3.59
N SER A 11 -2.65 2.16 2.75
CA SER A 11 -4.11 2.25 2.83
C SER A 11 -4.79 1.78 1.53
N VAL A 12 -6.11 1.63 1.61
CA VAL A 12 -6.98 1.65 0.43
C VAL A 12 -7.12 3.10 -0.03
N ASN A 13 -6.60 3.39 -1.22
CA ASN A 13 -6.50 4.73 -1.80
C ASN A 13 -5.57 5.68 -1.00
N TRP A 14 -4.91 6.61 -1.68
CA TRP A 14 -4.12 7.66 -1.02
C TRP A 14 -4.97 8.91 -0.76
N VAL A 15 -6.08 9.10 -1.47
CA VAL A 15 -6.99 10.23 -1.26
C VAL A 15 -7.98 9.88 -0.15
N ASN A 16 -7.84 10.49 1.02
CA ASN A 16 -8.75 10.35 2.15
C ASN A 16 -9.07 11.74 2.74
N PRO A 17 -10.33 12.20 2.73
CA PRO A 17 -10.70 13.50 3.29
C PRO A 17 -10.37 13.67 4.77
N ALA A 18 -10.37 12.57 5.55
CA ALA A 18 -10.03 12.60 6.98
C ALA A 18 -8.54 12.92 7.24
N TRP A 19 -7.70 12.91 6.20
CA TRP A 19 -6.27 13.17 6.31
C TRP A 19 -5.92 14.64 6.08
N GLN A 20 -6.83 15.47 5.55
CA GLN A 20 -6.58 16.89 5.36
C GLN A 20 -6.42 17.59 6.72
N GLY A 21 -5.35 18.36 6.88
CA GLY A 21 -5.01 19.07 8.13
C GLY A 21 -4.47 18.17 9.25
N VAL A 22 -4.40 16.85 9.04
CA VAL A 22 -3.90 15.87 10.02
C VAL A 22 -2.65 15.17 9.52
N PHE A 23 -2.68 14.72 8.26
CA PHE A 23 -1.57 14.05 7.58
C PHE A 23 -1.14 14.82 6.35
N TYR A 24 -2.09 15.26 5.51
CA TYR A 24 -1.85 16.18 4.43
C TYR A 24 -1.90 17.62 4.96
N PRO A 25 -0.90 18.47 4.64
CA PRO A 25 -0.99 19.90 4.88
C PRO A 25 -2.26 20.51 4.28
N ASP A 26 -2.84 21.50 4.94
CA ASP A 26 -4.11 22.13 4.51
C ASP A 26 -4.04 22.75 3.12
N ASP A 27 -2.85 23.16 2.69
CA ASP A 27 -2.55 23.80 1.41
C ASP A 27 -1.90 22.84 0.39
N LEU A 28 -1.86 21.53 0.68
CA LEU A 28 -1.28 20.55 -0.24
C LEU A 28 -2.16 20.39 -1.49
N PRO A 29 -1.62 20.60 -2.70
CA PRO A 29 -2.34 20.34 -3.94
C PRO A 29 -2.69 18.85 -4.12
N ASP A 30 -3.85 18.58 -4.73
CA ASP A 30 -4.34 17.21 -4.98
C ASP A 30 -3.34 16.37 -5.80
N ASP A 31 -2.66 16.99 -6.78
CA ASP A 31 -1.65 16.33 -7.62
C ASP A 31 -0.36 15.97 -6.86
N TRP A 32 -0.14 16.54 -5.68
CA TRP A 32 1.01 16.25 -4.84
C TRP A 32 0.71 15.24 -3.73
N MET A 33 -0.56 14.87 -3.53
CA MET A 33 -0.96 13.93 -2.49
C MET A 33 -0.24 12.59 -2.58
N LEU A 34 -0.10 12.02 -3.78
CA LEU A 34 0.59 10.74 -3.97
C LEU A 34 2.09 10.87 -3.68
N SER A 35 2.72 11.95 -4.16
CA SER A 35 4.13 12.26 -3.89
C SER A 35 4.37 12.37 -2.39
N TYR A 36 3.49 13.05 -1.65
CA TYR A 36 3.56 13.16 -0.20
C TYR A 36 3.33 11.80 0.49
N TYR A 37 2.28 11.08 0.09
CA TYR A 37 1.91 9.78 0.64
C TYR A 37 3.05 8.76 0.56
N ASN A 38 3.74 8.70 -0.59
CA ASN A 38 4.83 7.74 -0.81
C ASN A 38 6.06 7.99 0.07
N THR A 39 6.19 9.18 0.68
CA THR A 39 7.26 9.44 1.67
C THR A 39 7.04 8.71 2.99
N GLN A 40 5.80 8.36 3.32
CA GLN A 40 5.41 7.75 4.60
C GLN A 40 5.03 6.27 4.45
N PHE A 41 4.43 5.92 3.32
CA PHE A 41 3.91 4.58 3.05
C PHE A 41 4.54 4.00 1.79
N GLN A 42 4.68 2.68 1.74
CA GLN A 42 5.40 1.99 0.66
C GLN A 42 4.46 1.24 -0.28
N ALA A 43 3.15 1.28 -0.03
CA ALA A 43 2.18 0.70 -0.93
C ALA A 43 0.84 1.41 -0.86
N VAL A 44 0.03 1.23 -1.90
CA VAL A 44 -1.39 1.60 -1.89
C VAL A 44 -2.21 0.51 -2.54
N PHE A 45 -3.36 0.18 -1.95
CA PHE A 45 -4.35 -0.66 -2.58
C PHE A 45 -5.36 0.20 -3.33
N LEU A 46 -5.57 -0.03 -4.62
CA LEU A 46 -6.54 0.70 -5.41
C LEU A 46 -7.74 -0.18 -5.77
N PRO A 47 -8.96 0.21 -5.39
CA PRO A 47 -10.17 -0.40 -5.89
C PRO A 47 -10.28 -0.26 -7.41
N ARG A 48 -10.92 -1.23 -8.05
CA ARG A 48 -11.13 -1.29 -9.50
C ARG A 48 -11.67 0.00 -10.12
N PRO A 49 -12.75 0.62 -9.61
CA PRO A 49 -13.27 1.85 -10.22
C PRO A 49 -12.30 3.02 -10.15
N VAL A 50 -11.38 3.01 -9.17
CA VAL A 50 -10.38 4.08 -9.00
C VAL A 50 -9.26 3.91 -10.01
N TRP A 51 -8.64 2.72 -10.07
CA TRP A 51 -7.49 2.57 -10.97
C TRP A 51 -7.87 2.54 -12.45
N GLN A 52 -9.09 2.10 -12.78
CA GLN A 52 -9.60 2.11 -14.16
C GLN A 52 -9.95 3.51 -14.68
N SER A 53 -10.15 4.49 -13.80
CA SER A 53 -10.41 5.88 -14.22
C SER A 53 -9.13 6.67 -14.50
N ILE A 54 -7.98 6.15 -14.09
CA ILE A 54 -6.66 6.76 -14.31
C ILE A 54 -6.23 6.47 -15.76
N THR A 55 -5.91 7.53 -16.51
CA THR A 55 -5.39 7.41 -17.87
C THR A 55 -3.98 6.82 -17.88
N GLU A 56 -3.54 6.29 -19.03
CA GLU A 56 -2.17 5.77 -19.18
C GLU A 56 -1.10 6.84 -18.86
N SER A 57 -1.31 8.09 -19.31
CA SER A 57 -0.41 9.20 -19.02
C SER A 57 -0.35 9.53 -17.52
N ALA A 58 -1.49 9.48 -16.83
CA ALA A 58 -1.54 9.68 -15.39
C ALA A 58 -0.86 8.53 -14.63
N TRP A 59 -0.99 7.29 -15.11
CA TRP A 59 -0.25 6.15 -14.56
C TRP A 59 1.26 6.33 -14.63
N LEU A 60 1.77 6.82 -15.77
CA LEU A 60 3.19 7.14 -15.93
C LEU A 60 3.64 8.25 -14.97
N ALA A 61 2.81 9.28 -14.76
CA ALA A 61 3.08 10.31 -13.76
C ALA A 61 3.15 9.72 -12.35
N CYS A 62 2.14 8.93 -11.94
CA CYS A 62 2.14 8.24 -10.64
C CYS A 62 3.39 7.38 -10.42
N LEU A 63 3.85 6.68 -11.45
CA LEU A 63 5.07 5.87 -11.37
C LEU A 63 6.32 6.75 -11.23
N ASN A 64 6.40 7.88 -11.93
CA ASN A 64 7.54 8.80 -11.84
C ASN A 64 7.60 9.56 -10.51
N ASP A 65 6.45 9.87 -9.93
CA ASP A 65 6.33 10.65 -8.69
C ASP A 65 6.52 9.80 -7.42
N THR A 66 6.57 8.47 -7.56
CA THR A 66 6.74 7.53 -6.44
C THR A 66 8.11 6.88 -6.43
N GLN A 67 8.65 6.64 -5.23
CA GLN A 67 9.93 5.96 -5.04
C GLN A 67 9.94 4.54 -5.66
N ASP A 68 11.12 4.05 -6.03
CA ASP A 68 11.30 2.71 -6.63
C ASP A 68 10.79 1.56 -5.74
N GLY A 69 10.73 1.76 -4.42
CA GLY A 69 10.20 0.79 -3.45
C GLY A 69 8.69 0.88 -3.21
N PHE A 70 7.98 1.75 -3.93
CA PHE A 70 6.55 1.95 -3.77
C PHE A 70 5.74 1.03 -4.69
N TYR A 71 4.76 0.32 -4.13
CA TYR A 71 3.94 -0.64 -4.86
C TYR A 71 2.48 -0.23 -4.98
N PHE A 72 1.91 -0.38 -6.17
CA PHE A 72 0.48 -0.24 -6.43
C PHE A 72 -0.15 -1.63 -6.48
N VAL A 73 -1.03 -1.94 -5.53
CA VAL A 73 -1.76 -3.20 -5.48
C VAL A 73 -3.18 -2.96 -6.01
N LEU A 74 -3.47 -3.50 -7.18
CA LEU A 74 -4.71 -3.22 -7.90
C LEU A 74 -5.73 -4.33 -7.70
N GLU A 75 -6.95 -3.95 -7.32
CA GLU A 75 -8.08 -4.88 -7.27
C GLU A 75 -8.31 -5.52 -8.64
N PRO A 76 -8.64 -6.83 -8.72
CA PRO A 76 -8.85 -7.52 -9.98
C PRO A 76 -9.91 -6.85 -10.86
N ALA A 77 -9.54 -6.59 -12.11
CA ALA A 77 -10.51 -6.36 -13.18
C ALA A 77 -10.79 -7.66 -13.95
N GLY A 78 -11.90 -7.65 -14.70
CA GLY A 78 -12.23 -8.73 -15.61
C GLY A 78 -11.18 -8.91 -16.72
N GLU A 79 -11.33 -9.98 -17.49
CA GLU A 79 -10.46 -10.27 -18.62
C GLU A 79 -10.45 -9.11 -19.63
N GLY A 80 -9.26 -8.79 -20.17
CA GLY A 80 -9.09 -7.73 -21.17
C GLY A 80 -8.94 -6.31 -20.62
N ALA A 81 -8.93 -6.10 -19.30
CA ALA A 81 -8.62 -4.80 -18.73
C ALA A 81 -7.18 -4.36 -19.09
N GLY A 82 -7.01 -3.08 -19.48
CA GLY A 82 -5.71 -2.47 -19.70
C GLY A 82 -4.98 -2.28 -18.38
N TRP A 83 -4.06 -3.18 -18.06
CA TRP A 83 -3.23 -3.08 -16.85
C TRP A 83 -2.04 -2.15 -17.11
N PRO A 84 -1.69 -1.26 -16.17
CA PRO A 84 -0.45 -0.49 -16.27
C PRO A 84 0.76 -1.42 -16.32
N ALA A 85 1.67 -1.20 -17.27
CA ALA A 85 2.85 -2.03 -17.46
C ALA A 85 3.99 -1.57 -16.53
N SER A 86 4.08 -2.15 -15.33
CA SER A 86 5.16 -1.88 -14.38
C SER A 86 5.32 -3.03 -13.39
N GLU A 87 6.56 -3.34 -13.00
CA GLU A 87 6.87 -4.34 -11.96
C GLU A 87 6.40 -3.89 -10.56
N ARG A 88 6.18 -2.59 -10.37
CA ARG A 88 5.63 -1.99 -9.15
C ARG A 88 4.10 -2.10 -9.08
N VAL A 89 3.45 -2.58 -10.14
CA VAL A 89 1.99 -2.74 -10.22
C VAL A 89 1.63 -4.21 -10.07
N LEU A 90 1.05 -4.55 -8.92
CA LEU A 90 0.69 -5.90 -8.53
C LEU A 90 -0.81 -6.15 -8.73
N ARG A 91 -1.15 -7.34 -9.21
CA ARG A 91 -2.54 -7.75 -9.44
C ARG A 91 -3.04 -8.55 -8.25
N ALA A 92 -4.02 -8.01 -7.54
CA ALA A 92 -4.51 -8.58 -6.28
C ALA A 92 -5.57 -9.67 -6.51
N PHE A 93 -5.26 -10.73 -7.26
CA PHE A 93 -6.22 -11.82 -7.44
C PHE A 93 -6.53 -12.52 -6.10
N PRO A 94 -7.72 -13.15 -5.92
CA PRO A 94 -8.18 -13.61 -4.61
C PRO A 94 -7.19 -14.51 -3.84
N GLY A 95 -6.52 -15.45 -4.53
CA GLY A 95 -5.50 -16.29 -3.91
C GLY A 95 -4.30 -15.48 -3.39
N TRP A 96 -3.80 -14.55 -4.20
CA TRP A 96 -2.69 -13.68 -3.82
C TRP A 96 -3.05 -12.76 -2.66
N ILE A 97 -4.26 -12.21 -2.61
CA ILE A 97 -4.72 -11.40 -1.47
C ILE A 97 -4.64 -12.22 -0.17
N ASN A 98 -5.12 -13.45 -0.17
CA ASN A 98 -5.09 -14.30 1.03
C ASN A 98 -3.65 -14.57 1.50
N ASP A 99 -2.72 -14.68 0.56
CA ASP A 99 -1.33 -15.02 0.83
C ASP A 99 -0.42 -13.83 1.14
N HIS A 100 -0.74 -12.65 0.61
CA HIS A 100 0.15 -11.49 0.66
C HIS A 100 -0.46 -10.24 1.28
N VAL A 101 -1.77 -10.20 1.55
CA VAL A 101 -2.43 -9.02 2.12
C VAL A 101 -2.94 -9.31 3.52
N TRP A 102 -2.59 -8.42 4.44
CA TRP A 102 -3.22 -8.31 5.74
C TRP A 102 -4.07 -7.04 5.77
N TRP A 103 -5.36 -7.20 6.06
CA TRP A 103 -6.26 -6.07 6.24
C TRP A 103 -6.23 -5.59 7.69
N LEU A 104 -5.94 -4.31 7.87
CA LEU A 104 -5.89 -3.66 9.17
C LEU A 104 -7.30 -3.17 9.51
N ASP A 105 -8.00 -3.98 10.30
CA ASP A 105 -9.32 -3.66 10.84
C ASP A 105 -9.19 -2.86 12.16
N GLU A 106 -10.30 -2.32 12.68
CA GLU A 106 -10.32 -1.38 13.83
C GLU A 106 -9.72 -1.94 15.14
N ALA A 107 -9.70 -3.26 15.32
CA ALA A 107 -9.09 -3.94 16.46
C ALA A 107 -8.08 -5.01 15.96
N PRO A 108 -6.91 -4.59 15.46
CA PRO A 108 -5.99 -5.53 14.82
C PRO A 108 -5.27 -6.37 15.87
N ASP A 109 -5.22 -7.69 15.63
CA ASP A 109 -4.37 -8.58 16.42
C ASP A 109 -2.91 -8.42 15.97
N LEU A 110 -2.18 -7.52 16.66
CA LEU A 110 -0.76 -7.26 16.38
C LEU A 110 0.14 -8.48 16.59
N ARG A 111 -0.25 -9.41 17.47
CA ARG A 111 0.51 -10.65 17.68
C ARG A 111 0.33 -11.58 16.49
N ALA A 112 -0.88 -11.73 15.99
CA ALA A 112 -1.15 -12.50 14.77
C ALA A 112 -0.45 -11.87 13.55
N LEU A 113 -0.43 -10.54 13.47
CA LEU A 113 0.30 -9.82 12.42
C LEU A 113 1.82 -10.08 12.51
N ALA A 114 2.42 -10.00 13.70
CA ALA A 114 3.84 -10.31 13.89
C ALA A 114 4.17 -11.74 13.45
N GLN A 115 3.34 -12.72 13.83
CA GLN A 115 3.50 -14.11 13.36
C GLN A 115 3.37 -14.22 11.84
N ARG A 116 2.45 -13.46 11.23
CA ARG A 116 2.27 -13.43 9.78
C ARG A 116 3.52 -12.86 9.08
N ILE A 117 4.08 -11.77 9.60
CA ILE A 117 5.32 -11.16 9.12
C ILE A 117 6.46 -12.17 9.15
N THR A 118 6.68 -12.85 10.29
CA THR A 118 7.75 -13.86 10.41
C THR A 118 7.58 -14.98 9.40
N ARG A 119 6.37 -15.55 9.26
CA ARG A 119 6.10 -16.61 8.27
C ARG A 119 6.36 -16.16 6.83
N GLN A 120 6.05 -14.91 6.51
CA GLN A 120 6.26 -14.39 5.16
C GLN A 120 7.75 -14.14 4.90
N ALA A 121 8.48 -13.65 5.91
CA ALA A 121 9.93 -13.45 5.85
C ALA A 121 10.69 -14.78 5.69
N GLU A 122 10.27 -15.85 6.38
CA GLU A 122 10.82 -17.21 6.22
C GLU A 122 10.68 -17.74 4.78
N LYS A 123 9.60 -17.36 4.09
CA LYS A 123 9.38 -17.68 2.67
C LYS A 123 10.11 -16.74 1.70
N GLY A 124 10.66 -15.63 2.18
CA GLY A 124 11.26 -14.59 1.36
C GLY A 124 10.25 -13.83 0.48
N GLU A 125 8.97 -13.85 0.86
CA GLU A 125 7.88 -13.25 0.12
C GLU A 125 7.45 -11.91 0.78
N PRO A 126 6.83 -10.98 0.03
CA PRO A 126 6.31 -9.74 0.61
C PRO A 126 4.97 -9.94 1.32
N LEU A 127 4.73 -9.15 2.37
CA LEU A 127 3.46 -8.94 3.03
C LEU A 127 3.07 -7.46 2.92
N PHE A 128 1.86 -7.21 2.43
CA PHE A 128 1.25 -5.90 2.34
C PHE A 128 0.22 -5.74 3.45
N VAL A 129 0.35 -4.70 4.26
CA VAL A 129 -0.59 -4.37 5.34
C VAL A 129 -1.35 -3.13 4.94
N PHE A 130 -2.66 -3.27 4.68
CA PHE A 130 -3.51 -2.19 4.20
C PHE A 130 -4.60 -1.82 5.20
N SER A 131 -4.71 -0.53 5.51
CA SER A 131 -5.87 0.01 6.23
C SER A 131 -7.00 0.38 5.28
N ARG A 132 -8.19 -0.18 5.48
CA ARG A 132 -9.40 0.18 4.70
C ARG A 132 -9.99 1.52 5.12
N SER A 133 -9.93 1.84 6.41
CA SER A 133 -10.37 3.11 6.96
C SER A 133 -9.36 4.24 6.73
N GLY A 134 -8.10 3.89 6.44
CA GLY A 134 -7.00 4.84 6.43
C GLY A 134 -6.64 5.33 7.83
N ASP A 135 -6.83 4.52 8.87
CA ASP A 135 -6.47 4.89 10.23
C ASP A 135 -4.95 5.05 10.37
N LEU A 136 -4.50 6.32 10.45
CA LEU A 136 -3.09 6.69 10.57
C LEU A 136 -2.46 6.14 11.85
N GLY A 137 -3.21 6.07 12.94
CA GLY A 137 -2.73 5.55 14.22
C GLY A 137 -2.42 4.07 14.13
N LEU A 138 -3.33 3.27 13.57
CA LEU A 138 -3.10 1.84 13.36
C LEU A 138 -1.94 1.60 12.38
N MET A 139 -1.86 2.35 11.28
CA MET A 139 -0.74 2.20 10.34
C MET A 139 0.61 2.57 10.98
N GLN A 140 0.65 3.57 11.86
CA GLN A 140 1.84 3.90 12.65
C GLN A 140 2.22 2.80 13.63
N GLN A 141 1.25 2.15 14.29
CA GLN A 141 1.54 0.99 15.16
C GLN A 141 2.19 -0.17 14.38
N VAL A 142 1.74 -0.42 13.14
CA VAL A 142 2.37 -1.43 12.27
C VAL A 142 3.80 -1.03 11.89
N ASN A 143 4.04 0.26 11.62
CA ASN A 143 5.39 0.78 11.37
C ASN A 143 6.32 0.66 12.59
N GLN A 144 5.81 0.84 13.80
CA GLN A 144 6.58 0.60 15.02
C GLN A 144 6.86 -0.89 15.22
N LEU A 145 5.87 -1.75 14.95
CA LEU A 145 6.02 -3.20 15.05
C LEU A 145 7.11 -3.72 14.11
N LYS A 146 7.12 -3.30 12.83
CA LYS A 146 8.18 -3.73 11.88
C LYS A 146 9.58 -3.32 12.37
N GLN A 147 9.72 -2.09 12.90
CA GLN A 147 10.99 -1.57 13.39
C GLN A 147 11.50 -2.39 14.58
N VAL A 148 10.62 -2.73 15.52
CA VAL A 148 10.95 -3.61 16.65
C VAL A 148 11.38 -5.00 16.19
N MET A 149 10.78 -5.51 15.12
CA MET A 149 11.11 -6.81 14.52
C MET A 149 12.36 -6.78 13.62
N GLY A 150 12.90 -5.60 13.30
CA GLY A 150 14.07 -5.42 12.43
C GLY A 150 13.77 -5.43 10.93
N TYR A 151 12.52 -5.12 10.54
CA TYR A 151 12.06 -5.01 9.15
C TYR A 151 11.77 -3.57 8.72
#